data_AF-A0A838QJZ7-F1
#
_entry.id   AF-A0A838QJZ7-F1
#
_cell.length_a   1.000
_cell.length_b   1.000
_cell.length_c   1.000
_cell.angle_alpha   90.00
_cell.angle_beta   90.00
_cell.angle_gamma   90.00
#
_symmetry.space_group_name_H-M   'P 1'
#
loop_
_entity.id
_entity.type
_entity.pdbx_description
1 polymer ?
#
loop_
_entity_poly.entity_id
_entity_poly.type
_entity_poly.pdbx_seq_one_letter_code
_entity_poly.pdbx_strand_id
1 'polypeptide(L)'
;MVTDHTLLDPIVRVRQEVLYAAKVALAGESDQLSQFTVPRYGHCAFTVDELQLAFGRLVPVTAGPGAGDRRSDGRAPGLAVGRVCPFGKAGGEMMPGLRGQLPKDRSVASENRARPSSA
;
A
#
# COMPACT_ATOMS: atom_id res chain seq x y z
N MET A 1 8.67 -8.64 9.69
CA MET A 1 8.63 -7.27 10.25
C MET A 1 7.24 -6.68 10.03
N VAL A 2 6.73 -5.96 11.03
CA VAL A 2 5.45 -5.24 10.95
C VAL A 2 5.71 -3.75 11.16
N THR A 3 5.09 -2.90 10.35
CA THR A 3 5.19 -1.45 10.44
C THR A 3 3.81 -0.81 10.44
N ASP A 4 3.66 0.29 11.17
CA ASP A 4 2.46 1.12 11.22
C ASP A 4 2.80 2.56 10.86
N HIS A 5 1.91 3.24 10.15
CA HIS A 5 2.10 4.65 9.82
C HIS A 5 0.79 5.45 9.78
N THR A 6 0.81 6.67 10.30
CA THR A 6 -0.28 7.64 10.13
C THR A 6 -0.13 8.34 8.78
N LEU A 7 -1.17 8.34 7.93
CA LEU A 7 -1.07 8.89 6.57
C LEU A 7 -0.79 10.39 6.52
N LEU A 8 -1.18 11.12 7.57
CA LEU A 8 -1.04 12.58 7.69
C LEU A 8 -0.02 12.95 8.76
N ASP A 9 1.05 12.15 8.89
CA ASP A 9 2.20 12.42 9.75
C ASP A 9 2.99 13.66 9.26
N PRO A 10 3.12 14.73 10.10
CA PRO A 10 3.82 15.94 9.72
C PRO A 10 5.36 15.83 9.85
N ILE A 11 5.86 14.81 10.57
CA ILE A 11 7.29 14.62 10.88
C ILE A 11 7.90 13.63 9.89
N VAL A 12 7.34 12.43 9.83
CA VAL A 12 7.82 11.34 8.96
C VAL A 12 6.78 11.12 7.87
N ARG A 13 7.10 11.47 6.63
CA ARG A 13 6.11 11.35 5.54
C ARG A 13 5.90 9.89 5.15
N VAL A 14 4.65 9.49 4.91
CA VAL A 14 4.27 8.14 4.41
C VAL A 14 5.03 7.68 3.17
N ARG A 15 5.55 8.62 2.36
CA ARG A 15 6.42 8.28 1.21
C ARG A 15 7.65 7.48 1.60
N GLN A 16 8.20 7.67 2.81
CA GLN A 16 9.34 6.88 3.29
C GLN A 16 8.97 5.41 3.46
N GLU A 17 7.76 5.12 3.96
CA GLU A 17 7.23 3.77 4.11
C GLU A 17 7.07 3.07 2.75
N VAL A 18 6.60 3.80 1.74
CA VAL A 18 6.50 3.31 0.35
C VAL A 18 7.88 3.02 -0.25
N LEU A 19 8.86 3.90 -0.02
CA LEU A 19 10.22 3.70 -0.48
C LEU A 19 10.90 2.51 0.20
N TYR A 20 10.62 2.28 1.49
CA TYR A 20 11.11 1.10 2.21
C TYR A 20 10.50 -0.18 1.65
N ALA A 21 9.20 -0.20 1.39
CA ALA A 21 8.53 -1.34 0.74
C ALA A 21 9.18 -1.70 -0.60
N ALA A 22 9.49 -0.69 -1.42
CA ALA A 22 10.18 -0.89 -2.69
C ALA A 22 11.58 -1.50 -2.50
N LYS A 23 12.34 -1.06 -1.49
CA LYS A 23 13.66 -1.66 -1.17
C LYS A 23 13.55 -3.11 -0.75
N VAL A 24 12.57 -3.44 0.11
CA VAL A 24 12.31 -4.82 0.55
C VAL A 24 11.91 -5.71 -0.63
N ALA A 25 11.07 -5.19 -1.54
CA ALA A 25 10.70 -5.91 -2.76
C ALA A 25 11.89 -6.16 -3.67
N LEU A 26 12.77 -5.18 -3.87
CA LEU A 26 14.00 -5.35 -4.65
C LEU A 26 14.97 -6.36 -4.02
N ALA A 27 14.92 -6.54 -2.70
CA ALA A 27 15.68 -7.56 -2.00
C ALA A 27 15.06 -8.97 -2.10
N GLY A 28 13.86 -9.11 -2.68
CA GLY A 28 13.14 -10.38 -2.75
C GLY A 28 12.41 -10.77 -1.44
N GLU A 29 12.27 -9.84 -0.50
CA GLU A 29 11.83 -10.13 0.87
C GLU A 29 10.43 -9.57 1.19
N SER A 30 9.61 -9.32 0.15
CA SER A 30 8.26 -8.75 0.31
C SER A 30 7.38 -9.54 1.28
N ASP A 31 7.50 -10.86 1.29
CA ASP A 31 6.70 -11.73 2.17
C ASP A 31 7.03 -11.55 3.66
N GLN A 32 8.18 -10.95 3.97
CA GLN A 32 8.61 -10.65 5.33
C GLN A 32 8.12 -9.29 5.85
N LEU A 33 7.48 -8.46 5.01
CA LEU A 33 7.01 -7.13 5.38
C LEU A 33 5.48 -7.07 5.41
N SER A 34 4.93 -6.59 6.52
CA SER A 34 3.52 -6.23 6.63
C SER A 34 3.42 -4.77 7.07
N GLN A 35 2.74 -3.95 6.28
CA GLN A 35 2.59 -2.52 6.52
C GLN A 35 1.13 -2.18 6.74
N PHE A 36 0.83 -1.49 7.83
CA PHE A 36 -0.50 -0.92 8.09
C PHE A 36 -0.44 0.60 8.03
N THR A 37 -1.53 1.20 7.58
CA THR A 37 -1.66 2.65 7.57
C THR A 37 -3.01 3.07 8.12
N VAL A 38 -3.03 4.20 8.82
CA VAL A 38 -4.26 4.77 9.38
C VAL A 38 -4.45 6.21 8.87
N PRO A 39 -5.66 6.58 8.41
CA PRO A 39 -5.94 7.92 7.89
C PRO A 39 -6.14 8.93 9.03
N ARG A 40 -5.08 9.20 9.81
CA ARG A 40 -5.09 10.16 10.92
C ARG A 40 -3.94 11.15 10.82
N TYR A 41 -4.19 12.36 11.30
CA TYR A 41 -3.19 13.41 11.51
C TYR A 41 -2.40 13.21 12.80
N GLY A 42 -1.09 13.43 12.73
CA GLY A 42 -0.17 13.35 13.85
C GLY A 42 0.86 12.24 13.70
N HIS A 43 2.05 12.44 14.25
CA HIS A 43 3.13 11.45 14.26
C HIS A 43 2.81 10.35 15.28
N CYS A 44 2.79 9.09 14.84
CA CYS A 44 2.52 7.92 15.69
C CYS A 44 1.22 8.02 16.51
N ALA A 45 0.22 8.77 16.02
CA ALA A 45 -1.02 9.02 16.73
C ALA A 45 -2.01 7.84 16.64
N PHE A 46 -1.59 6.63 17.02
CA PHE A 46 -2.43 5.43 16.91
C PHE A 46 -3.39 5.26 18.10
N THR A 47 -4.52 4.58 17.88
CA THR A 47 -5.35 4.08 18.98
C THR A 47 -4.81 2.74 19.48
N VAL A 48 -5.30 2.32 20.65
CA VAL A 48 -4.99 1.00 21.21
C VAL A 48 -5.43 -0.11 20.25
N ASP A 49 -6.63 -0.01 19.68
CA ASP A 49 -7.17 -1.03 18.78
C ASP A 49 -6.35 -1.17 17.49
N GLU A 50 -5.85 -0.05 16.95
CA GLU A 50 -4.98 -0.05 15.78
C GLU A 50 -3.64 -0.74 16.08
N LEU A 51 -3.05 -0.45 17.24
CA LEU A 51 -1.82 -1.10 17.67
C LEU A 51 -2.05 -2.60 17.95
N GLN A 52 -3.18 -2.98 18.56
CA GLN A 52 -3.52 -4.38 18.79
C GLN A 52 -3.60 -5.18 17.49
N LEU A 53 -4.09 -4.58 16.41
CA LEU A 53 -4.12 -5.20 15.09
C LEU A 53 -2.71 -5.49 14.58
N ALA A 54 -1.80 -4.53 14.67
CA ALA A 54 -0.40 -4.69 14.26
C ALA A 54 0.33 -5.74 15.13
N PHE A 55 0.13 -5.71 16.45
CA PHE A 55 0.64 -6.73 17.36
C PHE A 55 0.09 -8.12 17.06
N GLY A 56 -1.20 -8.23 16.72
CA GLY A 56 -1.83 -9.47 16.30
C GLY A 56 -1.20 -10.07 15.04
N ARG A 57 -0.63 -9.23 14.17
CA ARG A 57 0.18 -9.69 13.03
C ARG A 57 1.60 -10.09 13.43
N LEU A 58 2.22 -9.36 14.35
CA LEU A 58 3.61 -9.59 14.76
C LEU A 58 3.78 -10.89 15.55
N VAL A 59 2.92 -11.12 16.55
CA VAL A 59 3.07 -12.22 17.52
C VAL A 59 3.17 -13.59 16.84
N PRO A 60 2.27 -13.99 15.92
CA PRO A 60 2.35 -15.31 15.28
C PRO A 60 3.63 -15.50 14.46
N VAL A 61 4.15 -14.42 13.85
CA VAL A 61 5.36 -14.47 13.02
C VAL A 61 6.61 -14.64 13.89
N THR A 62 6.61 -14.10 15.11
CA THR A 62 7.76 -14.18 16.02
C THR A 62 7.76 -15.41 16.91
N ALA A 63 6.59 -15.99 17.18
CA ALA A 63 6.46 -16.98 18.25
C ALA A 63 6.74 -18.43 17.82
N GLY A 64 7.11 -18.65 16.56
CA GLY A 64 7.44 -19.97 16.00
C GLY A 64 6.22 -20.90 15.87
N PRO A 65 6.37 -22.07 15.21
CA PRO A 65 5.31 -23.05 15.13
C PRO A 65 5.04 -23.64 16.52
N GLY A 66 3.95 -23.21 17.17
CA GLY A 66 3.48 -23.75 18.45
C GLY A 66 2.90 -22.74 19.43
N ALA A 67 3.10 -21.44 19.24
CA ALA A 67 2.63 -20.43 20.19
C ALA A 67 1.11 -20.15 20.15
N GLY A 68 0.40 -20.67 19.14
CA GLY A 68 -1.04 -20.46 18.96
C GLY A 68 -1.94 -21.62 19.39
N ASP A 69 -1.40 -22.78 19.78
CA ASP A 69 -2.20 -23.98 20.10
C ASP A 69 -2.29 -24.23 21.61
N ARG A 70 -2.85 -23.26 22.34
CA ARG A 70 -3.63 -23.58 23.54
C ARG A 70 -5.08 -23.23 23.26
N ARG A 71 -5.73 -24.11 22.49
CA ARG A 71 -7.18 -24.09 22.28
C ARG A 71 -7.89 -24.22 23.62
N SER A 72 -8.51 -23.14 24.06
CA SER A 72 -9.73 -23.20 24.85
C SER A 72 -10.88 -23.37 23.87
N ASP A 73 -11.52 -24.53 23.87
CA ASP A 73 -12.73 -24.80 23.12
C ASP A 73 -13.81 -23.74 23.43
N GLY A 74 -14.40 -23.16 22.39
CA GLY A 74 -15.71 -22.52 22.50
C GLY A 74 -15.91 -21.19 21.79
N ARG A 75 -16.47 -21.28 20.57
CA ARG A 75 -17.37 -20.31 19.91
C ARG A 75 -16.74 -19.06 19.24
N ALA A 76 -16.72 -19.10 17.91
CA ALA A 76 -16.40 -17.96 17.06
C ALA A 76 -17.62 -17.02 16.85
N PRO A 77 -17.44 -15.69 16.86
CA PRO A 77 -18.23 -14.80 16.02
C PRO A 77 -17.43 -14.47 14.75
N GLY A 78 -18.03 -14.74 13.60
CA GLY A 78 -17.49 -14.34 12.31
C GLY A 78 -17.47 -12.82 12.19
N LEU A 79 -16.29 -12.27 11.89
CA LEU A 79 -16.16 -10.93 11.36
C LEU A 79 -15.33 -11.00 10.08
N ALA A 80 -15.97 -10.72 8.96
CA ALA A 80 -15.39 -10.75 7.64
C ALA A 80 -14.26 -9.70 7.54
N VAL A 81 -13.02 -10.17 7.41
CA VAL A 81 -11.87 -9.34 7.09
C VAL A 81 -11.97 -8.96 5.62
N GLY A 82 -12.28 -7.69 5.35
CA GLY A 82 -12.20 -7.11 4.01
C GLY A 82 -10.75 -7.16 3.50
N ARG A 83 -10.52 -7.95 2.46
CA ARG A 83 -9.27 -8.03 1.72
C ARG A 83 -9.16 -6.84 0.74
N VAL A 84 -8.18 -5.95 0.91
CA VAL A 84 -7.81 -4.89 -0.06
C VAL A 84 -6.32 -4.52 0.18
N CYS A 85 -5.37 -4.42 -0.76
CA CYS A 85 -5.33 -4.38 -2.24
C CYS A 85 -4.26 -5.37 -2.79
N PRO A 86 -4.45 -5.95 -4.01
CA PRO A 86 -3.39 -6.57 -4.77
C PRO A 86 -2.76 -5.53 -5.70
N PHE A 87 -1.57 -5.00 -5.40
CA PHE A 87 -0.82 -4.26 -6.41
C PHE A 87 0.07 -5.22 -7.22
N GLY A 88 -0.43 -5.54 -8.43
CA GLY A 88 0.36 -5.62 -9.66
C GLY A 88 1.13 -6.91 -9.95
N LYS A 89 0.45 -7.92 -10.54
CA LYS A 89 1.14 -8.81 -11.49
C LYS A 89 1.41 -8.01 -12.77
N ALA A 90 2.67 -7.73 -13.05
CA ALA A 90 3.11 -7.30 -14.37
C ALA A 90 3.13 -8.53 -15.30
N GLY A 91 2.56 -8.37 -16.49
CA GLY A 91 2.98 -9.14 -17.67
C GLY A 91 2.03 -10.22 -18.17
N GLY A 92 1.30 -9.88 -19.23
CA GLY A 92 1.01 -10.78 -20.34
C GLY A 92 -0.26 -11.62 -20.24
N GLU A 93 -1.36 -11.13 -20.82
CA GLU A 93 -2.15 -11.93 -21.76
C GLU A 93 -3.13 -11.05 -22.55
N MET A 94 -3.21 -11.36 -23.84
CA MET A 94 -3.90 -10.67 -24.92
C MET A 94 -5.43 -10.76 -24.75
N MET A 95 -6.16 -9.66 -24.96
CA MET A 95 -7.62 -9.71 -25.12
C MET A 95 -8.01 -9.24 -26.53
N PRO A 96 -8.83 -10.01 -27.28
CA PRO A 96 -9.30 -9.60 -28.59
C PRO A 96 -10.54 -8.69 -28.47
N GLY A 97 -10.55 -7.63 -29.27
CA GLY A 97 -11.75 -7.05 -29.88
C GLY A 97 -12.81 -6.43 -28.96
N LEU A 98 -12.75 -5.10 -28.78
CA LEU A 98 -13.96 -4.29 -28.79
C LEU A 98 -13.75 -3.03 -29.64
N ARG A 99 -14.47 -2.98 -30.77
CA ARG A 99 -14.61 -1.80 -31.64
C ARG A 99 -15.35 -0.70 -30.87
N GLY A 100 -14.77 0.50 -30.83
CA GLY A 100 -15.42 1.73 -30.40
C GLY A 100 -14.68 2.92 -31.02
N GLN A 101 -15.40 3.78 -31.73
CA GLN A 101 -14.88 4.76 -32.69
C GLN A 101 -14.08 5.91 -32.05
N LEU A 102 -12.92 6.24 -32.66
CA LEU A 102 -12.26 7.54 -32.49
C LEU A 102 -12.97 8.61 -33.33
N PRO A 103 -13.24 9.82 -32.80
CA PRO A 103 -13.34 10.99 -33.64
C PRO A 103 -11.93 11.44 -34.05
N LYS A 104 -11.74 11.48 -35.37
CA LYS A 104 -10.60 12.08 -36.07
C LYS A 104 -10.63 13.62 -35.93
N ASP A 105 -9.45 14.19 -36.14
CA ASP A 105 -9.21 15.58 -36.52
C ASP A 105 -9.25 16.63 -35.40
N ARG A 106 -8.05 16.97 -34.90
CA ARG A 106 -7.50 18.30 -35.23
C ARG A 106 -5.98 18.34 -35.14
N SER A 107 -5.44 18.98 -36.16
CA SER A 107 -4.08 19.03 -36.62
C SER A 107 -3.16 19.92 -35.80
N VAL A 108 -1.90 19.51 -35.83
CA VAL A 108 -0.64 20.21 -35.55
C VAL A 108 -0.58 21.63 -36.14
N ALA A 109 -0.13 22.60 -35.34
CA ALA A 109 0.73 23.73 -35.72
C ALA A 109 1.38 24.22 -34.40
N SER A 110 2.67 23.98 -34.11
CA SER A 110 3.84 24.70 -34.64
C SER A 110 3.67 26.21 -34.62
N GLU A 111 4.12 26.89 -33.55
CA GLU A 111 4.80 28.18 -33.67
C GLU A 111 5.63 28.55 -32.42
N ASN A 112 6.94 28.67 -32.67
CA ASN A 112 7.93 29.38 -31.86
C ASN A 112 7.59 30.87 -31.81
N ARG A 113 7.64 31.55 -30.64
CA ARG A 113 8.45 32.78 -30.47
C ARG A 113 8.54 33.31 -29.02
N ALA A 114 9.79 33.57 -28.63
CA ALA A 114 10.33 34.65 -27.80
C ALA A 114 9.91 34.86 -26.33
N ARG A 115 10.93 34.76 -25.47
CA ARG A 115 11.06 35.46 -24.19
C ARG A 115 11.19 36.97 -24.39
N PRO A 116 10.68 37.82 -23.47
CA PRO A 116 11.22 39.15 -23.28
C PRO A 116 12.20 39.22 -22.10
N SER A 117 13.31 39.91 -22.35
CA SER A 117 14.31 40.39 -21.41
C SER A 117 13.85 41.69 -20.75
N SER A 118 14.20 41.86 -19.48
CA SER A 118 14.45 43.09 -18.70
C SER A 118 13.92 44.45 -19.18
N ALA A 119 13.28 45.16 -18.26
CA ALA A 119 13.48 46.59 -18.01
C ALA A 119 13.55 46.82 -16.50
#